data_AF-A0A836P698-F1
#
_entry.id   AF-A0A836P698-F1
#
_cell.length_a   1.000
_cell.length_b   1.000
_cell.length_c   1.000
_cell.angle_alpha   90.00
_cell.angle_beta   90.00
_cell.angle_gamma   90.00
#
_symmetry.space_group_name_H-M   'P 1'
#
loop_
_entity.id
_entity.type
_entity.pdbx_description
1 polymer ?
#
loop_
_entity_poly.entity_id
_entity_poly.type
_entity_poly.pdbx_seq_one_letter_code
_entity_poly.pdbx_strand_id
1 'polypeptide(L)'
;MVRALAEARHGDAFAVLGAHPTDSGRVLRTYLPGAERVSAVLEDGQVILLDAGPEPGLFSGDLPAQGRYRLRIGWPGGEQETADPYAFGPQLSDFDLHLISEGHHLQLADALGANVVEVDGVRGTRFAVWAPNASRVAVVGDFNSWDARRHPMRLRHQSGVWELFVPDVGPGAHYKYQLRGPHGHELPAKADPVARRAELAPGTASIVADPTPHQWSDDGWMATRARRQAHDAPMSIYEMHAGSWLREEGVDLDWDGLADRLIPYVADMG
;
A
#
# COMPACT_ATOMS: atom_id res chain seq x y z
N MET A 1 9.17 -23.03 -11.02
CA MET A 1 8.15 -22.16 -10.38
C MET A 1 8.62 -21.66 -9.02
N VAL A 2 8.83 -22.53 -8.03
CA VAL A 2 9.28 -22.17 -6.67
C VAL A 2 10.60 -21.38 -6.62
N ARG A 3 11.63 -21.80 -7.35
CA ARG A 3 12.92 -21.06 -7.43
C ARG A 3 12.76 -19.61 -7.91
N ALA A 4 11.81 -19.34 -8.80
CA ALA A 4 11.55 -18.00 -9.29
C ALA A 4 10.87 -17.11 -8.23
N LEU A 5 10.16 -17.67 -7.24
CA LEU A 5 9.72 -16.91 -6.06
C LEU A 5 10.92 -16.54 -5.19
N ALA A 6 11.82 -17.51 -4.96
CA ALA A 6 13.00 -17.31 -4.13
C ALA A 6 13.96 -16.23 -4.67
N GLU A 7 14.05 -16.14 -6.00
CA GLU A 7 14.88 -15.16 -6.70
C GLU A 7 14.13 -13.83 -6.99
N ALA A 8 12.94 -13.62 -6.42
CA ALA A 8 12.09 -12.43 -6.66
C ALA A 8 11.73 -12.21 -8.15
N ARG A 9 11.55 -13.29 -8.93
CA ARG A 9 11.32 -13.25 -10.39
C ARG A 9 9.91 -13.66 -10.82
N HIS A 10 9.11 -14.25 -9.94
CA HIS A 10 7.78 -14.75 -10.28
C HIS A 10 6.79 -13.59 -10.54
N GLY A 11 6.11 -13.61 -11.69
CA GLY A 11 5.17 -12.56 -12.12
C GLY A 11 3.73 -12.75 -11.62
N ASP A 12 3.36 -13.97 -11.20
CA ASP A 12 2.04 -14.28 -10.64
C ASP A 12 2.18 -15.05 -9.32
N ALA A 13 2.34 -14.33 -8.21
CA ALA A 13 2.51 -14.97 -6.91
C ALA A 13 1.27 -15.71 -6.43
N PHE A 14 0.07 -15.26 -6.82
CA PHE A 14 -1.20 -15.87 -6.41
C PHE A 14 -1.44 -17.23 -7.05
N ALA A 15 -0.81 -17.54 -8.19
CA ALA A 15 -0.81 -18.89 -8.76
C ALA A 15 -0.06 -19.93 -7.91
N VAL A 16 0.73 -19.50 -6.91
CA VAL A 16 1.57 -20.40 -6.12
C VAL A 16 1.34 -20.26 -4.62
N LEU A 17 1.28 -19.02 -4.12
CA LEU A 17 1.13 -18.69 -2.71
C LEU A 17 -0.35 -18.66 -2.30
N GLY A 18 -0.59 -18.79 -1.00
CA GLY A 18 -1.93 -18.91 -0.43
C GLY A 18 -2.43 -20.36 -0.43
N ALA A 19 -3.72 -20.53 -0.13
CA ALA A 19 -4.38 -21.83 -0.13
C ALA A 19 -4.96 -22.17 -1.50
N HIS A 20 -4.56 -23.31 -2.05
CA HIS A 20 -5.00 -23.81 -3.37
C HIS A 20 -5.80 -25.10 -3.23
N PRO A 21 -6.90 -25.30 -3.97
CA PRO A 21 -7.68 -26.52 -3.90
C PRO A 21 -6.89 -27.75 -4.38
N THR A 22 -7.15 -28.90 -3.76
CA THR A 22 -6.65 -30.23 -4.13
C THR A 22 -7.78 -31.24 -4.06
N ASP A 23 -7.57 -32.48 -4.54
CA ASP A 23 -8.58 -33.54 -4.49
C ASP A 23 -9.01 -33.90 -3.05
N SER A 24 -8.16 -33.65 -2.06
CA SER A 24 -8.38 -33.99 -0.65
C SER A 24 -8.63 -32.78 0.26
N GLY A 25 -8.64 -31.55 -0.27
CA GLY A 25 -8.80 -30.34 0.53
C GLY A 25 -8.15 -29.12 -0.10
N ARG A 26 -7.25 -28.48 0.64
CA ARG A 26 -6.42 -27.37 0.12
C ARG A 26 -4.97 -27.59 0.53
N VAL A 27 -4.04 -27.12 -0.29
CA VAL A 27 -2.63 -27.01 0.06
C VAL A 27 -2.27 -25.54 0.24
N LEU A 28 -1.79 -25.20 1.42
CA LEU A 28 -1.24 -23.88 1.72
C LEU A 28 0.22 -23.83 1.29
N ARG A 29 0.61 -22.74 0.63
CA ARG A 29 2.01 -22.41 0.37
C ARG A 29 2.29 -20.97 0.77
N THR A 30 3.35 -20.75 1.53
CA THR A 30 3.79 -19.41 1.92
C THR A 30 5.29 -19.27 1.75
N TYR A 31 5.75 -18.06 1.40
CA TYR A 31 7.16 -17.75 1.23
C TYR A 31 7.59 -16.67 2.21
N LEU A 32 8.27 -17.09 3.27
CA LEU A 32 8.69 -16.30 4.42
C LEU A 32 10.21 -16.50 4.65
N PRO A 33 11.07 -15.85 3.84
CA PRO A 33 12.52 -15.94 3.98
C PRO A 33 12.99 -15.56 5.39
N GLY A 34 13.76 -16.43 6.03
CA GLY A 34 14.29 -16.21 7.38
C GLY A 34 13.36 -16.65 8.51
N ALA A 35 12.16 -17.19 8.22
CA ALA A 35 11.36 -17.87 9.23
C ALA A 35 11.99 -19.22 9.58
N GLU A 36 11.96 -19.56 10.88
CA GLU A 36 12.46 -20.83 11.40
C GLU A 36 11.37 -21.90 11.40
N ARG A 37 10.12 -21.49 11.64
CA ARG A 37 8.94 -22.35 11.65
C ARG A 37 7.70 -21.57 11.23
N VAL A 38 6.76 -22.24 10.57
CA VAL A 38 5.47 -21.66 10.20
C VAL A 38 4.37 -22.66 10.49
N SER A 39 3.26 -22.19 11.04
CA SER A 39 2.06 -22.99 11.26
C SER A 39 0.82 -22.24 10.79
N ALA A 40 -0.18 -22.97 10.31
CA ALA A 40 -1.51 -22.44 10.07
C ALA A 40 -2.36 -22.66 11.33
N VAL A 41 -2.96 -21.59 11.85
CA VAL A 41 -3.89 -21.61 12.98
C VAL A 41 -5.30 -21.48 12.41
N LEU A 42 -6.11 -22.53 12.55
CA LEU A 42 -7.49 -22.56 12.07
C LEU A 42 -8.44 -21.85 13.03
N GLU A 43 -9.64 -21.53 12.56
CA GLU A 43 -10.69 -20.86 13.37
C GLU A 43 -11.14 -21.67 14.59
N ASP A 44 -11.06 -23.00 14.54
CA ASP A 44 -11.37 -23.90 15.66
C ASP A 44 -10.21 -24.06 16.66
N GLY A 45 -9.09 -23.35 16.43
CA GLY A 45 -7.89 -23.39 17.25
C GLY A 45 -6.91 -24.52 16.92
N GLN A 46 -7.23 -25.39 15.96
CA GLN A 46 -6.29 -26.40 15.47
C GLN A 46 -5.06 -25.72 14.85
N VAL A 47 -3.88 -26.22 15.19
CA VAL A 47 -2.60 -25.73 14.64
C VAL A 47 -2.00 -26.80 13.73
N ILE A 48 -1.75 -26.44 12.48
CA ILE A 48 -1.12 -27.30 11.48
C ILE A 48 0.29 -26.78 11.23
N LEU A 49 1.30 -27.56 11.59
CA LEU A 49 2.70 -27.24 11.28
C LEU A 49 2.93 -27.42 9.78
N LEU A 50 3.56 -26.42 9.14
CA LEU A 50 3.90 -26.48 7.72
C LEU A 50 5.30 -27.08 7.55
N ASP A 51 5.45 -27.94 6.55
CA ASP A 51 6.72 -28.51 6.16
C ASP A 51 7.57 -27.47 5.42
N ALA A 52 8.86 -27.41 5.78
CA ALA A 52 9.82 -26.62 5.05
C ALA A 52 10.02 -27.21 3.64
N GLY A 53 9.86 -26.36 2.63
CA GLY A 53 10.05 -26.70 1.24
C GLY A 53 11.53 -26.75 0.83
N PRO A 54 11.81 -27.10 -0.44
CA PRO A 54 13.17 -27.24 -0.96
C PRO A 54 13.93 -25.90 -1.06
N GLU A 55 13.23 -24.78 -1.11
CA GLU A 55 13.85 -23.44 -1.09
C GLU A 55 13.72 -22.84 0.32
N PRO A 56 14.79 -22.28 0.89
CA PRO A 56 14.75 -21.63 2.19
C PRO A 56 13.65 -20.56 2.29
N GLY A 57 12.78 -20.69 3.28
CA GLY A 57 11.64 -19.80 3.49
C GLY A 57 10.35 -20.22 2.78
N LEU A 58 10.36 -21.22 1.90
CA LEU A 58 9.12 -21.82 1.43
C LEU A 58 8.58 -22.78 2.49
N PHE A 59 7.30 -22.67 2.80
CA PHE A 59 6.60 -23.61 3.66
C PHE A 59 5.30 -24.07 2.99
N SER A 60 4.93 -25.33 3.20
CA SER A 60 3.67 -25.87 2.70
C SER A 60 3.05 -26.88 3.64
N GLY A 61 1.73 -27.00 3.60
CA GLY A 61 1.01 -28.01 4.37
C GLY A 61 -0.43 -28.13 3.91
N ASP A 62 -1.05 -29.26 4.23
CA ASP A 62 -2.44 -29.50 3.91
C ASP A 62 -3.36 -28.76 4.89
N LEU A 63 -4.38 -28.11 4.34
CA LEU A 63 -5.47 -27.48 5.06
C LEU A 63 -6.79 -28.20 4.78
N PRO A 64 -7.76 -28.12 5.70
CA PRO A 64 -9.13 -28.53 5.42
C PRO A 64 -9.69 -27.81 4.20
N ALA A 65 -10.65 -28.45 3.52
CA ALA A 65 -11.27 -27.93 2.30
C ALA A 65 -11.91 -26.53 2.47
N GLN A 66 -12.33 -26.18 3.69
CA GLN A 66 -12.99 -24.92 4.04
C GLN A 66 -12.42 -24.34 5.34
N GLY A 67 -12.84 -23.12 5.69
CA GLY A 67 -12.44 -22.42 6.90
C GLY A 67 -11.29 -21.42 6.67
N ARG A 68 -11.25 -20.38 7.50
CA ARG A 68 -10.16 -19.40 7.49
C ARG A 68 -8.97 -19.89 8.32
N TYR A 69 -7.82 -19.28 8.10
CA TYR A 69 -6.61 -19.55 8.86
C TYR A 69 -5.81 -18.27 9.06
N ARG A 70 -4.96 -18.26 10.09
CA ARG A 70 -3.89 -17.29 10.30
C ARG A 70 -2.54 -18.00 10.21
N LEU A 71 -1.50 -17.28 9.84
CA LEU A 71 -0.13 -17.76 9.88
C LEU A 71 0.46 -17.41 11.24
N ARG A 72 0.97 -18.41 11.95
CA ARG A 72 1.87 -18.24 13.10
C ARG A 72 3.30 -18.50 12.64
N ILE A 73 4.12 -17.47 12.71
CA ILE A 73 5.47 -17.44 12.13
C ILE A 73 6.48 -17.28 13.26
N GLY A 74 7.38 -18.24 13.39
CA GLY A 74 8.55 -18.15 14.27
C GLY A 74 9.72 -17.52 13.52
N TRP A 75 10.14 -16.35 13.97
CA TRP A 75 11.35 -15.65 13.55
C TRP A 75 12.45 -15.83 14.60
N PRO A 76 13.73 -15.64 14.26
CA PRO A 76 14.83 -15.69 15.24
C PRO A 76 14.65 -14.74 16.44
N GLY A 77 13.90 -13.64 16.25
CA GLY A 77 13.64 -12.61 17.27
C GLY A 77 12.28 -12.69 17.96
N GLY A 78 11.41 -13.65 17.63
CA GLY A 78 10.08 -13.75 18.23
C GLY A 78 9.05 -14.45 17.35
N GLU A 79 7.81 -14.49 17.84
CA GLU A 79 6.68 -15.09 17.12
C GLU A 79 5.71 -13.99 16.65
N GLN A 80 5.14 -14.17 15.46
CA GLN A 80 4.15 -13.27 14.87
C GLN A 80 2.95 -14.08 14.41
N GLU A 81 1.73 -13.62 14.70
CA GLU A 81 0.50 -14.20 14.16
C GLU A 81 -0.27 -13.18 13.30
N THR A 82 -0.45 -13.47 12.01
CA THR A 82 -1.04 -12.55 11.03
C THR A 82 -1.90 -13.29 10.02
N ALA A 83 -2.82 -12.58 9.35
CA ALA A 83 -3.52 -13.15 8.21
C ALA A 83 -2.57 -13.31 7.02
N ASP A 84 -2.84 -14.27 6.14
CA ASP A 84 -2.04 -14.48 4.93
C ASP A 84 -2.43 -13.46 3.85
N PRO A 85 -1.51 -12.59 3.35
CA PRO A 85 -1.80 -11.67 2.26
C PRO A 85 -2.36 -12.35 1.00
N TYR A 86 -2.01 -13.61 0.76
CA TYR A 86 -2.43 -14.38 -0.41
C TYR A 86 -3.73 -15.16 -0.21
N ALA A 87 -4.35 -15.07 0.97
CA ALA A 87 -5.70 -15.59 1.21
C ALA A 87 -6.80 -14.65 0.68
N PHE A 88 -6.48 -13.40 0.38
CA PHE A 88 -7.44 -12.39 -0.06
C PHE A 88 -7.58 -12.36 -1.59
N GLY A 89 -8.82 -12.22 -2.07
CA GLY A 89 -9.13 -12.09 -3.50
C GLY A 89 -8.66 -10.75 -4.10
N PRO A 90 -8.95 -10.51 -5.39
CA PRO A 90 -8.79 -9.19 -6.00
C PRO A 90 -9.60 -8.14 -5.22
N GLN A 91 -9.05 -6.94 -5.02
CA GLN A 91 -9.67 -5.92 -4.17
C GLN A 91 -10.25 -4.75 -4.98
N LEU A 92 -9.67 -4.46 -6.14
CA LEU A 92 -10.22 -3.48 -7.06
C LEU A 92 -11.37 -4.06 -7.88
N SER A 93 -12.46 -3.29 -7.97
CA SER A 93 -13.61 -3.67 -8.78
C SER A 93 -13.27 -3.59 -10.28
N ASP A 94 -13.93 -4.41 -11.10
CA ASP A 94 -13.76 -4.34 -12.55
C ASP A 94 -14.23 -2.99 -13.13
N PHE A 95 -15.16 -2.32 -12.45
CA PHE A 95 -15.61 -0.98 -12.81
C PHE A 95 -14.51 0.08 -12.62
N ASP A 96 -13.82 0.06 -11.47
CA ASP A 96 -12.69 0.98 -11.24
C ASP A 96 -11.59 0.74 -12.27
N LEU A 97 -11.26 -0.52 -12.56
CA LEU A 97 -10.24 -0.86 -13.55
C LEU A 97 -10.64 -0.40 -14.95
N HIS A 98 -11.91 -0.54 -15.33
CA HIS A 98 -12.42 -0.04 -16.60
C HIS A 98 -12.29 1.49 -16.69
N LEU A 99 -12.72 2.23 -15.67
CA LEU A 99 -12.58 3.70 -15.64
C LEU A 99 -11.13 4.16 -15.66
N ILE A 100 -10.22 3.42 -15.01
CA ILE A 100 -8.77 3.68 -15.07
C ILE A 100 -8.26 3.49 -16.50
N SER A 101 -8.64 2.39 -17.16
CA SER A 101 -8.24 2.10 -18.53
C SER A 101 -8.76 3.11 -19.55
N GLU A 102 -9.93 3.70 -19.32
CA GLU A 102 -10.49 4.76 -20.17
C GLU A 102 -9.95 6.17 -19.83
N GLY A 103 -9.22 6.34 -18.72
CA GLY A 103 -8.79 7.66 -18.25
C GLY A 103 -9.94 8.51 -17.68
N HIS A 104 -11.05 7.88 -17.28
CA HIS A 104 -12.27 8.53 -16.77
C HIS A 104 -12.40 8.46 -15.24
N HIS A 105 -11.46 7.81 -14.54
CA HIS A 105 -11.51 7.68 -13.08
C HIS A 105 -11.15 9.01 -12.37
N LEU A 106 -12.15 9.78 -11.94
CA LEU A 106 -11.96 11.11 -11.35
C LEU A 106 -11.35 11.10 -9.93
N GLN A 107 -11.44 9.97 -9.22
CA GLN A 107 -10.93 9.80 -7.86
C GLN A 107 -9.81 8.76 -7.79
N LEU A 108 -8.81 8.87 -8.67
CA LEU A 108 -7.80 7.83 -8.87
C LEU A 108 -7.10 7.37 -7.57
N ALA A 109 -6.91 8.29 -6.62
CA ALA A 109 -6.28 8.01 -5.33
C ALA A 109 -7.12 7.11 -4.41
N ASP A 110 -8.42 6.94 -4.65
CA ASP A 110 -9.28 6.02 -3.90
C ASP A 110 -9.19 4.58 -4.43
N ALA A 111 -8.71 4.40 -5.67
CA ALA A 111 -8.44 3.11 -6.27
C ALA A 111 -6.95 2.74 -6.18
N LEU A 112 -6.08 3.58 -6.74
CA LEU A 112 -4.63 3.41 -6.70
C LEU A 112 -4.03 3.93 -5.39
N GLY A 113 -2.77 3.59 -5.16
CA GLY A 113 -2.03 4.00 -3.98
C GLY A 113 -2.13 3.02 -2.82
N ALA A 114 -1.74 3.48 -1.64
CA ALA A 114 -1.96 2.80 -0.37
C ALA A 114 -3.26 3.30 0.28
N ASN A 115 -4.26 2.42 0.37
CA ASN A 115 -5.55 2.70 0.99
C ASN A 115 -5.79 1.77 2.17
N VAL A 116 -5.95 2.33 3.37
CA VAL A 116 -6.30 1.56 4.58
C VAL A 116 -7.75 1.11 4.48
N VAL A 117 -7.96 -0.20 4.49
CA VAL A 117 -9.27 -0.83 4.30
C VAL A 117 -9.45 -2.01 5.25
N GLU A 118 -10.69 -2.47 5.40
CA GLU A 118 -11.01 -3.71 6.10
C GLU A 118 -11.57 -4.72 5.09
N VAL A 119 -10.96 -5.90 5.03
CA VAL A 119 -11.34 -6.98 4.12
C VAL A 119 -11.62 -8.22 4.96
N ASP A 120 -12.81 -8.77 4.86
CA ASP A 120 -13.21 -9.98 5.59
C ASP A 120 -13.03 -9.88 7.13
N GLY A 121 -13.15 -8.68 7.69
CA GLY A 121 -12.93 -8.40 9.12
C GLY A 121 -11.46 -8.22 9.52
N VAL A 122 -10.55 -8.18 8.56
CA VAL A 122 -9.12 -7.94 8.76
C VAL A 122 -8.77 -6.54 8.26
N ARG A 123 -8.27 -5.70 9.17
CA ARG A 123 -7.79 -4.36 8.84
C ARG A 123 -6.40 -4.46 8.23
N GLY A 124 -6.13 -3.66 7.19
CA GLY A 124 -4.83 -3.63 6.54
C GLY A 124 -4.77 -2.54 5.48
N THR A 125 -3.79 -2.64 4.59
CA THR A 125 -3.62 -1.68 3.49
C THR A 125 -3.69 -2.39 2.15
N ARG A 126 -4.57 -1.90 1.27
CA ARG A 126 -4.57 -2.24 -0.15
C ARG A 126 -3.57 -1.34 -0.86
N PHE A 127 -2.57 -1.95 -1.47
CA PHE A 127 -1.61 -1.29 -2.34
C PHE A 127 -2.00 -1.53 -3.79
N ALA A 128 -2.02 -0.50 -4.61
CA ALA A 128 -2.28 -0.62 -6.04
C ALA A 128 -1.45 0.38 -6.86
N VAL A 129 -0.80 -0.10 -7.92
CA VAL A 129 0.03 0.75 -8.80
C VAL A 129 -0.13 0.36 -10.26
N TRP A 130 -0.24 1.36 -11.13
CA TRP A 130 -0.26 1.14 -12.57
C TRP A 130 1.16 0.96 -13.11
N ALA A 131 1.46 -0.24 -13.61
CA ALA A 131 2.78 -0.59 -14.15
C ALA A 131 2.63 -1.69 -15.23
N PRO A 132 1.97 -1.39 -16.36
CA PRO A 132 1.54 -2.40 -17.35
C PRO A 132 2.68 -3.19 -17.97
N ASN A 133 3.85 -2.56 -18.13
CA ASN A 133 5.03 -3.18 -18.77
C ASN A 133 5.99 -3.83 -17.76
N ALA A 134 5.70 -3.77 -16.46
CA ALA A 134 6.51 -4.46 -15.47
C ALA A 134 6.33 -5.98 -15.62
N SER A 135 7.40 -6.75 -15.50
CA SER A 135 7.31 -8.21 -15.42
C SER A 135 6.96 -8.69 -14.01
N ARG A 136 7.16 -7.84 -13.01
CA ARG A 136 6.85 -8.08 -11.60
C ARG A 136 6.80 -6.76 -10.84
N VAL A 137 5.88 -6.67 -9.89
CA VAL A 137 5.87 -5.63 -8.86
C VAL A 137 5.75 -6.28 -7.49
N ALA A 138 6.46 -5.75 -6.50
CA ALA A 138 6.30 -6.07 -5.09
C ALA A 138 6.20 -4.78 -4.27
N VAL A 139 5.43 -4.80 -3.19
CA VAL A 139 5.46 -3.72 -2.20
C VAL A 139 6.55 -4.04 -1.17
N VAL A 140 7.41 -3.07 -0.89
CA VAL A 140 8.49 -3.15 0.09
C VAL A 140 8.34 -2.05 1.13
N GLY A 141 8.67 -2.33 2.38
CA GLY A 141 8.53 -1.36 3.44
C GLY A 141 8.96 -1.91 4.80
N ASP A 142 8.75 -1.12 5.84
CA ASP A 142 9.17 -1.46 7.21
C ASP A 142 8.59 -2.81 7.67
N PHE A 143 7.33 -3.06 7.33
CA PHE A 143 6.57 -4.27 7.66
C PHE A 143 7.12 -5.57 7.04
N ASN A 144 8.02 -5.47 6.06
CA ASN A 144 8.64 -6.62 5.43
C ASN A 144 10.17 -6.51 5.31
N SER A 145 10.77 -5.63 6.13
CA SER A 145 12.21 -5.38 6.14
C SER A 145 12.77 -5.00 4.77
N TRP A 146 11.96 -4.32 3.96
CA TRP A 146 12.30 -3.90 2.60
C TRP A 146 12.64 -5.06 1.64
N ASP A 147 12.18 -6.29 1.93
CA ASP A 147 12.44 -7.48 1.11
C ASP A 147 11.33 -7.71 0.08
N ALA A 148 11.61 -7.39 -1.19
CA ALA A 148 10.66 -7.56 -2.29
C ALA A 148 10.24 -9.00 -2.55
N ARG A 149 10.89 -10.01 -1.96
CA ARG A 149 10.47 -11.40 -2.09
C ARG A 149 9.20 -11.72 -1.31
N ARG A 150 8.91 -10.98 -0.23
CA ARG A 150 7.83 -11.28 0.72
C ARG A 150 6.43 -10.90 0.20
N HIS A 151 6.33 -9.77 -0.50
CA HIS A 151 5.04 -9.22 -0.95
C HIS A 151 4.97 -8.91 -2.46
N PRO A 152 5.25 -9.86 -3.37
CA PRO A 152 4.85 -9.73 -4.78
C PRO A 152 3.34 -9.47 -4.93
N MET A 153 3.01 -8.57 -5.86
CA MET A 153 1.66 -8.14 -6.14
C MET A 153 1.03 -8.96 -7.28
N ARG A 154 -0.30 -8.92 -7.39
CA ARG A 154 -1.07 -9.53 -8.48
C ARG A 154 -1.22 -8.55 -9.63
N LEU A 155 -0.98 -8.98 -10.86
CA LEU A 155 -1.30 -8.19 -12.04
C LEU A 155 -2.77 -8.37 -12.46
N ARG A 156 -3.51 -7.26 -12.56
CA ARG A 156 -4.82 -7.17 -13.22
C ARG A 156 -4.59 -6.90 -14.70
N HIS A 157 -4.48 -7.98 -15.47
CA HIS A 157 -4.06 -7.94 -16.88
C HIS A 157 -4.88 -6.98 -17.77
N GLN A 158 -6.17 -6.83 -17.51
CA GLN A 158 -7.06 -5.98 -18.31
C GLN A 158 -6.69 -4.48 -18.23
N SER A 159 -6.11 -4.02 -17.13
CA SER A 159 -5.78 -2.61 -16.90
C SER A 159 -4.29 -2.33 -16.68
N GLY A 160 -3.47 -3.37 -16.49
CA GLY A 160 -2.04 -3.20 -16.17
C GLY A 160 -1.77 -2.71 -14.74
N VAL A 161 -2.78 -2.79 -13.87
CA VAL A 161 -2.68 -2.42 -12.46
C VAL A 161 -2.20 -3.62 -11.65
N TRP A 162 -1.22 -3.39 -10.80
CA TRP A 162 -0.76 -4.37 -9.81
C TRP A 162 -1.44 -4.07 -8.48
N GLU A 163 -1.95 -5.09 -7.79
CA GLU A 163 -2.57 -4.92 -6.46
C GLU A 163 -2.15 -5.99 -5.46
N LEU A 164 -2.17 -5.62 -4.17
CA LEU A 164 -2.03 -6.55 -3.05
C LEU A 164 -2.68 -5.94 -1.80
N PHE A 165 -3.43 -6.75 -1.06
CA PHE A 165 -3.82 -6.41 0.30
C PHE A 165 -2.79 -6.99 1.28
N VAL A 166 -2.25 -6.14 2.14
CA VAL A 166 -1.33 -6.57 3.21
C VAL A 166 -2.03 -6.35 4.56
N PRO A 167 -2.38 -7.44 5.27
CA PRO A 167 -2.97 -7.38 6.60
C PRO A 167 -2.10 -6.63 7.61
N ASP A 168 -2.73 -6.04 8.61
CA ASP A 168 -2.08 -5.44 9.78
C ASP A 168 -1.13 -4.25 9.47
N VAL A 169 -1.01 -3.84 8.20
CA VAL A 169 -0.31 -2.61 7.79
C VAL A 169 -1.27 -1.42 7.88
N GLY A 170 -0.92 -0.43 8.68
CA GLY A 170 -1.72 0.77 8.93
C GLY A 170 -1.00 2.09 8.61
N PRO A 171 -1.65 3.23 8.96
CA PRO A 171 -1.08 4.57 8.77
C PRO A 171 0.30 4.72 9.40
N GLY A 172 1.18 5.46 8.73
CA GLY A 172 2.55 5.73 9.18
C GLY A 172 3.59 4.72 8.68
N ALA A 173 3.17 3.59 8.09
CA ALA A 173 4.12 2.64 7.50
C ALA A 173 4.81 3.23 6.26
N HIS A 174 6.15 3.14 6.20
CA HIS A 174 6.92 3.53 5.02
C HIS A 174 6.92 2.41 3.99
N TYR A 175 6.78 2.76 2.73
CA TYR A 175 6.77 1.82 1.64
C TYR A 175 7.27 2.40 0.31
N LYS A 176 7.63 1.50 -0.59
CA LYS A 176 7.92 1.73 -2.01
C LYS A 176 7.45 0.54 -2.84
N TYR A 177 7.40 0.71 -4.15
CA TYR A 177 7.26 -0.40 -5.08
C TYR A 177 8.64 -0.82 -5.61
N GLN A 178 8.94 -2.11 -5.54
CA GLN A 178 10.08 -2.70 -6.24
C GLN A 178 9.58 -3.37 -7.53
N LEU A 179 10.13 -2.94 -8.66
CA LEU A 179 9.68 -3.37 -9.98
C LEU A 179 10.80 -4.14 -10.70
N ARG A 180 10.40 -5.07 -11.56
CA ARG A 180 11.25 -5.59 -12.63
C ARG A 180 10.73 -5.12 -13.97
N GLY A 181 11.62 -4.60 -14.82
CA GLY A 181 11.28 -4.15 -16.15
C GLY A 181 10.77 -5.29 -17.06
N PRO A 182 10.34 -5.00 -18.29
CA PRO A 182 9.80 -6.00 -19.22
C PRO A 182 10.82 -7.09 -19.57
N HIS A 183 12.12 -6.78 -19.52
CA HIS A 183 13.21 -7.72 -19.78
C HIS A 183 13.77 -8.38 -18.50
N GLY A 184 13.07 -8.24 -17.37
CA GLY A 184 13.42 -8.89 -16.10
C GLY A 184 14.62 -8.28 -15.35
N HIS A 185 15.16 -7.14 -15.77
CA HIS A 185 16.12 -6.44 -14.91
C HIS A 185 15.39 -5.77 -13.74
N GLU A 186 16.02 -5.75 -12.57
CA GLU A 186 15.51 -5.02 -11.41
C GLU A 186 15.62 -3.52 -11.63
N LEU A 187 14.56 -2.78 -11.28
CA LEU A 187 14.52 -1.32 -11.31
C LEU A 187 14.72 -0.76 -9.90
N PRO A 188 15.21 0.49 -9.77
CA PRO A 188 15.24 1.17 -8.48
C PRO A 188 13.84 1.22 -7.86
N ALA A 189 13.76 0.99 -6.54
CA ALA A 189 12.51 1.10 -5.82
C ALA A 189 11.89 2.50 -6.01
N LYS A 190 10.60 2.55 -6.33
CA LYS A 190 9.87 3.77 -6.66
C LYS A 190 8.95 4.18 -5.52
N ALA A 191 8.92 5.47 -5.24
CA ALA A 191 7.82 6.06 -4.48
C ALA A 191 6.48 5.79 -5.21
N ASP A 192 5.40 5.76 -4.44
CA ASP A 192 4.06 5.63 -4.99
C ASP A 192 3.68 6.90 -5.80
N PRO A 193 3.33 6.77 -7.10
CA PRO A 193 2.92 7.91 -7.93
C PRO A 193 1.71 8.68 -7.40
N VAL A 194 0.87 8.04 -6.59
CA VAL A 194 -0.33 8.63 -5.98
C VAL A 194 -0.25 8.64 -4.45
N ALA A 195 0.96 8.70 -3.89
CA ALA A 195 1.18 8.85 -2.46
C ALA A 195 0.43 10.06 -1.89
N ARG A 196 -0.35 9.84 -0.83
CA ARG A 196 -0.99 10.90 -0.04
C ARG A 196 -0.06 11.53 1.00
N ARG A 197 1.04 10.85 1.33
CA ARG A 197 2.07 11.30 2.27
C ARG A 197 3.43 10.72 1.87
N ALA A 198 4.50 11.48 2.08
CA ALA A 198 5.88 11.09 1.79
C ALA A 198 6.81 11.45 2.96
N GLU A 199 7.98 10.82 3.00
CA GLU A 199 9.08 11.24 3.89
C GLU A 199 9.52 12.68 3.60
N LEU A 200 10.06 13.34 4.63
CA LEU A 200 10.79 14.59 4.43
C LEU A 200 12.09 14.31 3.66
N ALA A 201 12.47 15.24 2.78
CA ALA A 201 13.73 15.17 2.07
C ALA A 201 14.92 15.08 3.06
N PRO A 202 15.96 14.27 2.77
CA PRO A 202 16.22 13.54 1.52
C PRO A 202 15.58 12.14 1.44
N GLY A 203 14.69 11.78 2.38
CA GLY A 203 13.87 10.57 2.31
C GLY A 203 13.03 10.51 1.03
N THR A 204 12.68 9.30 0.61
CA THR A 204 12.00 9.05 -0.67
C THR A 204 10.93 7.97 -0.60
N ALA A 205 10.67 7.41 0.59
CA ALA A 205 9.57 6.48 0.79
C ALA A 205 8.24 7.22 0.80
N SER A 206 7.21 6.54 0.31
CA SER A 206 5.83 6.93 0.53
C SER A 206 5.39 6.43 1.91
N ILE A 207 4.42 7.11 2.51
CA ILE A 207 3.89 6.77 3.83
C ILE A 207 2.41 6.46 3.67
N VAL A 208 1.94 5.35 4.26
CA VAL A 208 0.51 5.05 4.32
C VAL A 208 -0.18 6.18 5.11
N ALA A 209 -1.08 6.92 4.45
CA ALA A 209 -1.75 8.05 5.06
C ALA A 209 -2.86 7.59 6.01
N ASP A 210 -3.14 8.43 7.03
CA ASP A 210 -4.33 8.25 7.85
C ASP A 210 -5.58 8.50 6.98
N PRO A 211 -6.51 7.53 6.88
CA PRO A 211 -7.73 7.73 6.09
C PRO A 211 -8.73 8.68 6.74
N THR A 212 -8.51 9.10 8.00
CA THR A 212 -9.42 9.97 8.75
C THR A 212 -9.56 11.33 8.05
N PRO A 213 -10.77 11.71 7.60
CA PRO A 213 -10.98 13.00 6.96
C PRO A 213 -10.70 14.16 7.93
N HIS A 214 -10.09 15.23 7.42
CA HIS A 214 -10.00 16.48 8.17
C HIS A 214 -11.40 17.09 8.36
N GLN A 215 -11.67 17.57 9.57
CA GLN A 215 -12.94 18.23 9.90
C GLN A 215 -12.86 19.71 9.54
N TRP A 216 -13.36 20.05 8.35
CA TRP A 216 -13.44 21.43 7.89
C TRP A 216 -14.47 22.24 8.67
N SER A 217 -14.19 23.54 8.83
CA SER A 217 -15.06 24.51 9.53
C SER A 217 -15.39 25.74 8.66
N ASP A 218 -15.22 25.63 7.33
CA ASP A 218 -15.29 26.73 6.37
C ASP A 218 -16.60 26.80 5.57
N ASP A 219 -17.68 26.18 6.07
CA ASP A 219 -19.00 26.13 5.39
C ASP A 219 -19.49 27.52 4.96
N GLY A 220 -19.31 28.54 5.81
CA GLY A 220 -19.70 29.92 5.51
C GLY A 220 -18.90 30.52 4.34
N TRP A 221 -17.62 30.17 4.22
CA TRP A 221 -16.80 30.55 3.06
C TRP A 221 -17.27 29.83 1.80
N MET A 222 -17.42 28.50 1.87
CA MET A 222 -17.84 27.67 0.75
C MET A 222 -19.19 28.10 0.16
N ALA A 223 -20.14 28.51 1.00
CA ALA A 223 -21.45 29.04 0.58
C ALA A 223 -21.35 30.36 -0.23
N THR A 224 -20.30 31.16 -0.04
CA THR A 224 -20.12 32.46 -0.72
C THR A 224 -19.02 32.47 -1.79
N ARG A 225 -18.19 31.41 -1.85
CA ARG A 225 -17.00 31.31 -2.71
C ARG A 225 -17.28 31.65 -4.17
N ALA A 226 -18.34 31.10 -4.76
CA ALA A 226 -18.67 31.30 -6.17
C ALA A 226 -18.91 32.79 -6.52
N ARG A 227 -19.56 33.55 -5.63
CA ARG A 227 -19.77 34.99 -5.84
C ARG A 227 -18.48 35.79 -5.66
N ARG A 228 -17.66 35.42 -4.67
CA ARG A 228 -16.37 36.09 -4.38
C ARG A 228 -15.30 35.83 -5.44
N GLN A 229 -15.44 34.77 -6.23
CA GLN A 229 -14.56 34.40 -7.34
C GLN A 229 -15.20 34.64 -8.72
N ALA A 230 -16.27 35.44 -8.79
CA ALA A 230 -16.88 35.81 -10.06
C ALA A 230 -15.90 36.67 -10.89
N HIS A 231 -16.05 36.64 -12.22
CA HIS A 231 -15.17 37.36 -13.14
C HIS A 231 -15.15 38.89 -12.94
N ASP A 232 -16.18 39.44 -12.31
CA ASP A 232 -16.39 40.84 -11.99
C ASP A 232 -16.14 41.17 -10.51
N ALA A 233 -15.71 40.19 -9.71
CA ALA A 233 -15.36 40.38 -8.30
C ALA A 233 -13.92 40.92 -8.14
N PRO A 234 -13.63 41.69 -7.08
CA PRO A 234 -12.27 42.16 -6.82
C PRO A 234 -11.35 40.98 -6.51
N MET A 235 -10.17 40.96 -7.14
CA MET A 235 -9.14 39.94 -6.95
C MET A 235 -7.77 40.60 -6.82
N SER A 236 -7.15 40.45 -5.65
CA SER A 236 -5.77 40.80 -5.38
C SER A 236 -5.08 39.55 -4.84
N ILE A 237 -3.99 39.13 -5.47
CA ILE A 237 -3.31 37.87 -5.13
C ILE A 237 -1.93 38.21 -4.55
N TYR A 238 -1.68 37.78 -3.32
CA TYR A 238 -0.36 37.80 -2.71
C TYR A 238 0.39 36.50 -3.06
N GLU A 239 1.26 36.57 -4.07
CA GLU A 239 2.09 35.44 -4.48
C GLU A 239 3.24 35.23 -3.47
N MET A 240 3.44 33.98 -3.04
CA MET A 240 4.47 33.64 -2.05
C MET A 240 5.00 32.21 -2.24
N HIS A 241 6.21 31.96 -1.74
CA HIS A 241 6.78 30.62 -1.62
C HIS A 241 6.84 30.22 -0.14
N ALA A 242 6.08 29.18 0.25
CA ALA A 242 5.89 28.76 1.64
C ALA A 242 7.20 28.54 2.39
N GLY A 243 8.15 27.81 1.79
CA GLY A 243 9.44 27.47 2.41
C GLY A 243 10.47 28.60 2.46
N SER A 244 10.13 29.82 2.02
CA SER A 244 11.04 30.97 2.09
C SER A 244 10.37 32.29 2.45
N TRP A 245 9.08 32.25 2.81
CA TRP A 245 8.34 33.48 3.13
C TRP A 245 8.84 34.15 4.40
N LEU A 246 9.04 33.35 5.46
CA LEU A 246 9.68 33.80 6.68
C LEU A 246 10.85 32.88 6.99
N ARG A 247 12.06 33.45 7.02
CA ARG A 247 13.28 32.77 7.44
C ARG A 247 13.82 33.49 8.67
N GLU A 248 13.43 33.01 9.84
CA GLU A 248 14.08 33.37 11.11
C GLU A 248 15.11 32.27 11.44
N GLU A 249 16.25 32.64 12.01
CA GLU A 249 17.26 31.64 12.40
C GLU A 249 16.65 30.61 13.36
N GLY A 250 16.62 29.35 12.94
CA GLY A 250 16.07 28.24 13.74
C GLY A 250 14.56 28.05 13.66
N VAL A 251 13.85 28.78 12.81
CA VAL A 251 12.40 28.62 12.60
C VAL A 251 12.12 28.06 11.21
N ASP A 252 11.94 26.75 11.13
CA ASP A 252 11.28 26.11 9.99
C ASP A 252 9.78 26.08 10.28
N LEU A 253 9.00 26.83 9.51
CA LEU A 253 7.54 26.84 9.66
C LEU A 253 6.95 25.62 8.93
N ASP A 254 6.19 24.82 9.67
CA ASP A 254 5.23 23.88 9.10
C ASP A 254 3.93 24.61 8.71
N TRP A 255 2.92 23.85 8.29
CA TRP A 255 1.64 24.42 7.85
C TRP A 255 0.89 25.14 8.99
N ASP A 256 1.00 24.67 10.23
CA ASP A 256 0.36 25.31 11.38
C ASP A 256 1.06 26.63 11.72
N GLY A 257 2.40 26.64 11.73
CA GLY A 257 3.19 27.85 11.94
C GLY A 257 2.98 28.89 10.83
N LEU A 258 2.78 28.46 9.58
CA LEU A 258 2.37 29.35 8.49
C LEU A 258 0.96 29.88 8.72
N ALA A 259 -0.02 29.06 9.09
CA ALA A 259 -1.39 29.51 9.34
C ALA A 259 -1.45 30.62 10.41
N ASP A 260 -0.71 30.44 11.50
CA ASP A 260 -0.67 31.40 12.62
C ASP A 260 -0.07 32.76 12.26
N ARG A 261 0.91 32.80 11.35
CA ARG A 261 1.67 34.01 11.03
C ARG A 261 1.25 34.66 9.71
N LEU A 262 1.06 33.85 8.67
CA LEU A 262 0.77 34.33 7.31
C LEU A 262 -0.65 34.87 7.19
N ILE A 263 -1.64 34.18 7.75
CA ILE A 263 -3.05 34.56 7.59
C ILE A 263 -3.32 35.95 8.18
N PRO A 264 -2.89 36.28 9.42
CA PRO A 264 -3.05 37.64 9.95
C PRO A 264 -2.29 38.70 9.15
N TYR A 265 -1.08 38.37 8.68
CA TYR A 265 -0.26 39.29 7.88
C TYR A 265 -0.94 39.66 6.56
N VAL A 266 -1.47 38.69 5.81
CA VAL A 266 -2.18 38.95 4.55
C VAL A 266 -3.49 39.68 4.82
N ALA A 267 -4.23 39.34 5.88
CA ALA A 267 -5.46 40.04 6.24
C ALA A 267 -5.24 41.52 6.58
N ASP A 268 -4.10 41.89 7.16
CA ASP A 268 -3.74 43.28 7.47
C ASP A 268 -3.38 44.09 6.22
N MET A 269 -2.80 43.44 5.20
CA MET A 269 -2.45 44.10 3.93
C MET A 269 -3.68 44.41 3.04
N GLY A 270 -4.80 43.73 3.26
CA GLY A 270 -6.04 43.85 2.47
C GLY A 270 -6.12 42.90 1.28
#